data_AF-A0A7S2H0M0-F1
#
_entry.id   AF-A0A7S2H0M0-F1
#
_cell.length_a   1.000
_cell.length_b   1.000
_cell.length_c   1.000
_cell.angle_alpha   90.00
_cell.angle_beta   90.00
_cell.angle_gamma   90.00
#
_symmetry.space_group_name_H-M   'P 1'
#
loop_
_entity.id
_entity.type
_entity.pdbx_description
1 polymer ?
#
loop_
_entity_poly.entity_id
_entity_poly.type
_entity_poly.pdbx_seq_one_letter_code
_entity_poly.pdbx_strand_id
1 'polypeptide(L)'
;MAASPTVSASAAALAVASTYPSSVRLADGSNFPLASFGLQIYDDAMAEKLTLQAIDAGFRNFFASVLARNQVGFARAVERSGVPREQLYICGSVVSNRAVDEQTAYEFTKLGLQENLQAFAAGGITTLDMIMLDYPGPDEACIRGQWRAFEEFKAAGKARCLAVSNFSPQQVFGHGSDHMTFAGSTPLPSSISSISSISSPPPPFPPPPPSPPSPPSRPSPPREKLVCSPLAPPTA
;
A
#
# COMPACT_ATOMS: atom_id res chain seq x y z
N MET A 1 25.50 -42.94 -10.64
CA MET A 1 24.39 -42.26 -11.32
C MET A 1 23.09 -42.63 -10.61
N ALA A 2 22.19 -41.64 -10.47
CA ALA A 2 20.80 -41.69 -9.98
C ALA A 2 20.58 -42.01 -8.48
N ALA A 3 19.73 -41.31 -7.73
CA ALA A 3 18.98 -40.06 -7.92
C ALA A 3 18.61 -39.53 -6.52
N SER A 4 18.66 -38.21 -6.33
CA SER A 4 18.18 -37.52 -5.12
C SER A 4 16.66 -37.63 -5.00
N PRO A 5 16.08 -37.76 -3.80
CA PRO A 5 14.63 -37.73 -3.64
C PRO A 5 14.11 -36.31 -3.89
N THR A 6 13.25 -36.23 -4.89
CA THR A 6 12.46 -35.07 -5.32
C THR A 6 11.63 -34.51 -4.16
N VAL A 7 11.92 -33.29 -3.70
CA VAL A 7 10.97 -32.50 -2.90
C VAL A 7 9.93 -31.93 -3.87
N SER A 8 8.98 -32.76 -4.29
CA SER A 8 7.82 -32.36 -5.08
C SER A 8 6.57 -32.87 -4.38
N ALA A 9 5.99 -32.04 -3.50
CA ALA A 9 4.58 -32.07 -3.09
C ALA A 9 4.31 -31.14 -1.88
N SER A 10 4.59 -29.84 -1.96
CA SER A 10 4.10 -28.92 -0.90
C SER A 10 3.64 -27.53 -1.34
N ALA A 11 3.69 -27.17 -2.62
CA ALA A 11 3.00 -25.95 -3.10
C ALA A 11 1.58 -26.29 -3.60
N ALA A 12 1.41 -27.44 -4.27
CA ALA A 12 0.11 -27.87 -4.80
C ALA A 12 -0.93 -28.22 -3.71
N ALA A 13 -0.48 -28.55 -2.50
CA ALA A 13 -1.36 -28.90 -1.38
C ALA A 13 -1.93 -27.67 -0.63
N LEU A 14 -1.38 -26.47 -0.87
CA LEU A 14 -1.85 -25.22 -0.25
C LEU A 14 -2.91 -24.51 -1.08
N ALA A 15 -3.18 -24.97 -2.31
CA ALA A 15 -4.37 -24.60 -3.07
C ALA A 15 -5.60 -25.37 -2.53
N VAL A 16 -5.81 -25.35 -1.21
CA VAL A 16 -7.16 -25.51 -0.69
C VAL A 16 -7.93 -24.34 -1.27
N ALA A 17 -8.88 -24.63 -2.16
CA ALA A 17 -9.73 -23.66 -2.81
C ALA A 17 -10.26 -22.68 -1.76
N SER A 18 -9.70 -21.47 -1.75
CA SER A 18 -10.22 -20.38 -0.95
C SER A 18 -11.68 -20.21 -1.35
N THR A 19 -12.60 -20.47 -0.43
CA THR A 19 -14.03 -20.21 -0.62
C THR A 19 -14.32 -18.71 -0.77
N TYR A 20 -13.31 -17.87 -0.49
CA TYR A 20 -13.36 -16.43 -0.67
C TYR A 20 -12.81 -16.00 -2.03
N PRO A 21 -13.51 -15.11 -2.74
CA PRO A 21 -13.03 -14.56 -4.01
C PRO A 21 -11.70 -13.83 -3.78
N SER A 22 -10.75 -13.97 -4.69
CA SER A 22 -9.45 -13.28 -4.61
C SER A 22 -9.51 -11.82 -5.09
N SER A 23 -10.59 -11.45 -5.77
CA SER A 23 -10.84 -10.10 -6.26
C SER A 23 -12.33 -9.75 -6.25
N VAL A 24 -12.62 -8.45 -6.28
CA VAL A 24 -13.96 -7.89 -6.47
C VAL A 24 -14.00 -7.07 -7.76
N ARG A 25 -15.15 -7.08 -8.43
CA ARG A 25 -15.36 -6.23 -9.61
C ARG A 25 -15.82 -4.84 -9.17
N LEU A 26 -15.07 -3.83 -9.59
CA LEU A 26 -15.36 -2.42 -9.32
C LEU A 26 -16.44 -1.89 -10.27
N ALA A 27 -16.98 -0.71 -9.96
CA ALA A 27 -18.04 -0.07 -10.75
C ALA A 27 -17.61 0.25 -12.19
N ASP A 28 -16.31 0.51 -12.40
CA ASP A 28 -15.72 0.71 -13.73
C ASP A 28 -15.46 -0.61 -14.49
N GLY A 29 -15.85 -1.74 -13.91
CA GLY A 29 -15.71 -3.07 -14.48
C GLY A 29 -14.34 -3.71 -14.29
N SER A 30 -13.36 -3.00 -13.71
CA SER A 30 -12.04 -3.54 -13.40
C SER A 30 -12.07 -4.50 -12.20
N ASN A 31 -11.06 -5.36 -12.09
CA ASN A 31 -10.93 -6.28 -10.96
C ASN A 31 -9.94 -5.72 -9.93
N PHE A 32 -10.39 -5.62 -8.68
CA PHE A 32 -9.57 -5.20 -7.54
C PHE A 32 -9.21 -6.40 -6.66
N PRO A 33 -7.92 -6.75 -6.51
CA PRO A 33 -7.52 -7.85 -5.64
C PRO A 33 -7.77 -7.51 -4.16
N LEU A 34 -8.38 -8.42 -3.40
CA LEU A 34 -8.83 -8.11 -2.04
C LEU A 34 -7.68 -7.97 -1.02
N ALA A 35 -6.60 -8.73 -1.18
CA ALA A 35 -5.44 -8.66 -0.29
C ALA A 35 -4.44 -7.63 -0.82
N SER A 36 -4.31 -6.49 -0.12
CA SER A 36 -3.37 -5.42 -0.46
C SER A 36 -2.26 -5.28 0.59
N PHE A 37 -1.04 -5.04 0.14
CA PHE A 37 0.09 -4.71 1.00
C PHE A 37 0.31 -3.19 1.03
N GLY A 38 0.16 -2.59 2.21
CA GLY A 38 0.36 -1.16 2.43
C GLY A 38 1.70 -0.86 3.08
N LEU A 39 2.42 0.13 2.56
CA LEU A 39 3.62 0.66 3.22
C LEU A 39 3.24 1.69 4.30
N GLN A 40 3.91 1.60 5.44
CA GLN A 40 3.88 2.62 6.49
C GLN A 40 5.07 3.58 6.34
N ILE A 41 5.24 4.48 7.30
CA ILE A 41 6.30 5.49 7.30
C ILE A 41 7.64 4.82 7.62
N TYR A 42 8.45 4.65 6.58
CA TYR A 42 9.82 4.13 6.62
C TYR A 42 10.67 4.92 5.63
N ASP A 43 12.00 4.79 5.69
CA ASP A 43 12.86 5.26 4.60
C ASP A 43 12.71 4.41 3.34
N ASP A 44 13.20 4.92 2.21
CA ASP A 44 13.10 4.24 0.91
C ASP A 44 13.83 2.89 0.89
N ALA A 45 14.94 2.74 1.63
CA ALA A 45 15.69 1.48 1.66
C ALA A 45 14.88 0.37 2.34
N MET A 46 14.18 0.71 3.42
CA MET A 46 13.30 -0.21 4.12
C MET A 46 12.03 -0.49 3.32
N ALA A 47 11.43 0.53 2.71
CA ALA A 47 10.27 0.36 1.83
C ALA A 47 10.58 -0.59 0.66
N GLU A 48 11.75 -0.46 0.06
CA GLU A 48 12.21 -1.34 -1.02
C GLU A 48 12.33 -2.79 -0.55
N LYS A 49 13.00 -3.02 0.59
CA LYS A 49 13.16 -4.36 1.15
C LYS A 49 11.82 -5.02 1.52
N LEU A 50 10.92 -4.29 2.19
CA LEU A 50 9.61 -4.81 2.58
C LEU A 50 8.74 -5.12 1.36
N THR A 51 8.81 -4.28 0.33
CA THR A 51 8.06 -4.49 -0.92
C THR A 51 8.53 -5.75 -1.65
N LEU A 52 9.85 -5.97 -1.76
CA LEU A 52 10.39 -7.20 -2.34
C LEU A 52 9.91 -8.45 -1.57
N GLN A 53 9.97 -8.41 -0.24
CA GLN A 53 9.49 -9.51 0.61
C GLN A 53 7.98 -9.78 0.41
N ALA A 54 7.17 -8.75 0.25
CA ALA A 54 5.75 -8.89 -0.03
C ALA A 54 5.50 -9.50 -1.42
N ILE A 55 6.25 -9.08 -2.44
CA ILE A 55 6.18 -9.66 -3.79
C ILE A 55 6.54 -11.15 -3.76
N ASP A 56 7.63 -11.52 -3.07
CA ASP A 56 8.09 -12.90 -2.88
C ASP A 56 7.06 -13.75 -2.11
N ALA A 57 6.37 -13.14 -1.14
CA ALA A 57 5.28 -13.78 -0.41
C ALA A 57 3.98 -13.95 -1.23
N GLY A 58 3.93 -13.41 -2.45
CA GLY A 58 2.80 -13.58 -3.37
C GLY A 58 1.82 -12.40 -3.42
N PHE A 59 2.09 -11.28 -2.76
CA PHE A 59 1.25 -10.09 -2.89
C PHE A 59 1.31 -9.52 -4.30
N ARG A 60 0.14 -9.12 -4.82
CA ARG A 60 -0.01 -8.52 -6.15
C ARG A 60 -0.77 -7.20 -6.14
N ASN A 61 -1.41 -6.83 -5.03
CA ASN A 61 -1.99 -5.50 -4.83
C ASN A 61 -1.19 -4.75 -3.78
N PHE A 62 -0.83 -3.50 -4.09
CA PHE A 62 0.04 -2.66 -3.28
C PHE A 62 -0.55 -1.27 -3.13
N PHE A 63 -0.42 -0.71 -1.92
CA PHE A 63 -0.83 0.65 -1.61
C PHE A 63 0.36 1.45 -1.06
N ALA A 64 0.73 2.52 -1.76
CA ALA A 64 1.79 3.44 -1.36
C ALA A 64 1.20 4.85 -1.17
N SER A 65 1.02 5.25 0.09
CA SER A 65 0.49 6.57 0.44
C SER A 65 1.54 7.66 0.24
N VAL A 66 1.12 8.83 -0.26
CA VAL A 66 1.98 10.01 -0.35
C VAL A 66 2.49 10.45 1.03
N LEU A 67 1.73 10.18 2.10
CA LEU A 67 2.09 10.51 3.48
C LEU A 67 3.27 9.68 3.99
N ALA A 68 3.50 8.49 3.42
CA ALA A 68 4.62 7.64 3.80
C ALA A 68 5.96 8.14 3.23
N ARG A 69 5.92 8.93 2.13
CA ARG A 69 7.08 9.55 1.48
C ARG A 69 8.20 8.57 1.08
N ASN A 70 7.83 7.35 0.71
CA ASN A 70 8.75 6.27 0.35
C ASN A 70 8.42 5.57 -0.98
N GLN A 71 7.73 6.29 -1.88
CA GLN A 71 7.28 5.75 -3.16
C GLN A 71 8.45 5.44 -4.11
N VAL A 72 9.59 6.12 -3.96
CA VAL A 72 10.79 5.84 -4.77
C VAL A 72 11.34 4.47 -4.40
N GLY A 73 11.45 4.15 -3.11
CA GLY A 73 11.86 2.84 -2.62
C GLY A 73 10.92 1.72 -3.05
N PHE A 74 9.61 1.95 -2.95
CA PHE A 74 8.60 1.05 -3.51
C PHE A 74 8.79 0.82 -5.01
N ALA A 75 8.97 1.89 -5.80
CA ALA A 75 9.11 1.78 -7.25
C ALA A 75 10.36 0.99 -7.65
N ARG A 76 11.50 1.24 -7.00
CA ARG A 76 12.72 0.45 -7.22
C ARG A 76 12.52 -1.03 -6.91
N ALA A 77 11.76 -1.38 -5.86
CA ALA A 77 11.44 -2.77 -5.57
C ALA A 77 10.59 -3.41 -6.67
N VAL A 78 9.60 -2.69 -7.20
CA VAL A 78 8.80 -3.19 -8.33
C VAL A 78 9.68 -3.48 -9.53
N GLU A 79 10.54 -2.55 -9.93
CA GLU A 79 11.49 -2.75 -11.04
C GLU A 79 12.43 -3.94 -10.78
N ARG A 80 13.06 -3.99 -9.60
CA ARG A 80 14.00 -5.05 -9.22
C ARG A 80 13.37 -6.42 -9.08
N SER A 81 12.07 -6.49 -8.79
CA SER A 81 11.36 -7.77 -8.64
C SER A 81 11.31 -8.57 -9.94
N GLY A 82 11.40 -7.89 -11.09
CA GLY A 82 11.23 -8.50 -12.41
C GLY A 82 9.81 -9.01 -12.69
N VAL A 83 8.84 -8.75 -11.79
CA VAL A 83 7.44 -9.11 -12.02
C VAL A 83 6.85 -8.18 -13.08
N PRO A 84 6.20 -8.71 -14.13
CA PRO A 84 5.58 -7.87 -15.15
C PRO A 84 4.55 -6.92 -14.55
N ARG A 85 4.56 -5.66 -15.00
CA ARG A 85 3.74 -4.57 -14.44
C ARG A 85 2.25 -4.91 -14.45
N GLU A 86 1.78 -5.63 -15.46
CA GLU A 86 0.40 -6.07 -15.64
C GLU A 86 -0.08 -7.11 -14.61
N GLN A 87 0.84 -7.77 -13.89
CA GLN A 87 0.50 -8.68 -12.79
C GLN A 87 0.37 -7.96 -11.45
N LEU A 88 0.70 -6.67 -11.40
CA LEU A 88 0.65 -5.84 -10.20
C LEU A 88 -0.51 -4.87 -10.29
N TYR A 89 -1.22 -4.71 -9.18
CA TYR A 89 -2.22 -3.67 -8.97
C TYR A 89 -1.61 -2.63 -8.02
N ILE A 90 -1.24 -1.47 -8.55
CA ILE A 90 -0.51 -0.44 -7.79
C ILE A 90 -1.44 0.75 -7.52
N CYS A 91 -1.64 1.04 -6.25
CA CYS A 91 -2.45 2.13 -5.75
C CYS A 91 -1.57 3.22 -5.14
N GLY A 92 -1.85 4.48 -5.48
CA GLY A 92 -1.26 5.65 -4.83
C GLY A 92 -2.31 6.52 -4.14
N SER A 93 -1.87 7.52 -3.37
CA SER A 93 -2.76 8.56 -2.83
C SER A 93 -2.25 9.97 -3.09
N VAL A 94 -3.11 10.98 -2.90
CA VAL A 94 -2.71 12.38 -2.81
C VAL A 94 -3.50 13.08 -1.70
N VAL A 95 -2.88 14.09 -1.10
CA VAL A 95 -3.46 14.88 0.00
C VAL A 95 -3.40 16.35 -0.40
N SER A 96 -4.54 17.01 -0.42
CA SER A 96 -4.68 18.45 -0.72
C SER A 96 -5.79 19.12 0.10
N ASN A 97 -6.12 18.54 1.25
CA ASN A 97 -7.25 18.91 2.12
C ASN A 97 -7.10 20.25 2.86
N ARG A 98 -6.05 21.03 2.59
CA ARG A 98 -5.79 22.34 3.21
C ARG A 98 -5.96 23.51 2.23
N ALA A 99 -6.51 23.26 1.05
CA ALA A 99 -6.83 24.31 0.09
C ALA A 99 -7.90 25.26 0.64
N VAL A 100 -7.90 26.50 0.16
CA VAL A 100 -8.77 27.58 0.66
C VAL A 100 -9.90 27.94 -0.30
N ASP A 101 -9.82 27.49 -1.54
CA ASP A 101 -10.82 27.68 -2.58
C ASP A 101 -10.70 26.58 -3.66
N GLU A 102 -11.65 26.56 -4.60
CA GLU A 102 -11.73 25.58 -5.68
C GLU A 102 -10.48 25.55 -6.57
N GLN A 103 -9.97 26.72 -6.97
CA GLN A 103 -8.83 26.79 -7.89
C GLN A 103 -7.54 26.33 -7.20
N THR A 104 -7.32 26.73 -5.95
CA THR A 104 -6.17 26.29 -5.15
C THR A 104 -6.23 24.79 -4.90
N ALA A 105 -7.42 24.24 -4.63
CA ALA A 105 -7.61 22.80 -4.46
C ALA A 105 -7.27 22.02 -5.74
N TYR A 106 -7.68 22.54 -6.90
CA TYR A 106 -7.31 21.98 -8.20
C TYR A 106 -5.78 21.97 -8.40
N GLU A 107 -5.12 23.12 -8.26
CA GLU A 107 -3.67 23.23 -8.51
C GLU A 107 -2.84 22.38 -7.54
N PHE A 108 -3.18 22.38 -6.25
CA PHE A 108 -2.48 21.55 -5.25
C PHE A 108 -2.66 20.05 -5.52
N THR A 109 -3.87 19.64 -5.89
CA THR A 109 -4.14 18.24 -6.22
C THR A 109 -3.38 17.84 -7.48
N LYS A 110 -3.41 18.66 -8.53
CA LYS A 110 -2.69 18.43 -9.77
C LYS A 110 -1.18 18.32 -9.55
N LEU A 111 -0.61 19.21 -8.75
CA LEU A 111 0.81 19.17 -8.39
C LEU A 111 1.15 17.89 -7.62
N GLY A 112 0.40 17.57 -6.56
CA GLY A 112 0.64 16.37 -5.77
C GLY A 112 0.52 15.06 -6.57
N LEU A 113 -0.41 15.00 -7.53
CA LEU A 113 -0.54 13.88 -8.46
C LEU A 113 0.70 13.74 -9.37
N GLN A 114 1.22 14.85 -9.87
CA GLN A 114 2.42 14.86 -10.71
C GLN A 114 3.66 14.44 -9.93
N GLU A 115 3.87 15.01 -8.74
CA GLU A 115 4.98 14.66 -7.86
C GLU A 115 4.94 13.19 -7.45
N ASN A 116 3.77 12.67 -7.12
CA ASN A 116 3.63 11.27 -6.75
C ASN A 116 3.96 10.35 -7.94
N LEU A 117 3.41 10.63 -9.13
CA LEU A 117 3.73 9.83 -10.32
C LEU A 117 5.21 9.92 -10.70
N GLN A 118 5.84 11.08 -10.50
CA GLN A 118 7.28 11.26 -10.71
C GLN A 118 8.10 10.38 -9.77
N ALA A 119 7.68 10.21 -8.51
CA ALA A 119 8.34 9.30 -7.58
C ALA A 119 8.20 7.83 -8.02
N PHE A 120 7.01 7.43 -8.48
CA PHE A 120 6.78 6.09 -9.03
C PHE A 120 7.57 5.82 -10.33
N ALA A 121 7.83 6.86 -11.13
CA ALA A 121 8.61 6.75 -12.37
C ALA A 121 10.06 6.28 -12.13
N ALA A 122 10.58 6.39 -10.89
CA ALA A 122 11.89 5.85 -10.52
C ALA A 122 12.03 4.33 -10.70
N GLY A 123 10.90 3.60 -10.77
CA GLY A 123 10.85 2.17 -11.09
C GLY A 123 10.10 1.87 -12.39
N GLY A 124 10.05 2.83 -13.31
CA GLY A 124 9.38 2.68 -14.62
C GLY A 124 7.86 2.68 -14.57
N ILE A 125 7.23 3.02 -13.43
CA ILE A 125 5.77 3.08 -13.32
C ILE A 125 5.28 4.45 -13.81
N THR A 126 4.65 4.44 -14.99
CA THR A 126 4.09 5.66 -15.64
C THR A 126 2.57 5.78 -15.51
N THR A 127 1.92 4.73 -15.02
CA THR A 127 0.46 4.67 -14.81
C THR A 127 0.14 3.88 -13.55
N LEU A 128 -0.79 4.39 -12.75
CA LEU A 128 -1.32 3.72 -11.57
C LEU A 128 -2.61 2.96 -11.90
N ASP A 129 -2.85 1.83 -11.23
CA ASP A 129 -4.13 1.12 -11.38
C ASP A 129 -5.23 1.87 -10.65
N MET A 130 -4.91 2.47 -9.51
CA MET A 130 -5.82 3.31 -8.74
C MET A 130 -5.08 4.49 -8.14
N ILE A 131 -5.70 5.67 -8.14
CA ILE A 131 -5.26 6.82 -7.35
C ILE A 131 -6.38 7.23 -6.41
N MET A 132 -6.02 7.47 -5.15
CA MET A 132 -6.96 7.79 -4.08
C MET A 132 -6.79 9.21 -3.58
N LEU A 133 -7.89 9.96 -3.47
CA LEU A 133 -7.92 11.22 -2.76
C LEU A 133 -8.07 10.93 -1.28
N ASP A 134 -7.01 11.16 -0.51
CA ASP A 134 -6.89 10.60 0.84
C ASP A 134 -7.78 11.33 1.86
N TYR A 135 -8.06 12.62 1.64
CA TYR A 135 -8.96 13.42 2.49
C TYR A 135 -9.71 14.46 1.65
N PRO A 136 -10.98 14.75 2.00
CA PRO A 136 -11.75 15.81 1.35
C PRO A 136 -11.17 17.19 1.65
N GLY A 137 -11.37 18.12 0.71
CA GLY A 137 -11.22 19.55 0.95
C GLY A 137 -12.14 20.05 2.08
N PRO A 138 -11.87 21.25 2.64
CA PRO A 138 -12.63 21.77 3.77
C PRO A 138 -14.10 22.06 3.44
N ASP A 139 -14.42 22.34 2.18
CA ASP A 139 -15.77 22.59 1.69
C ASP A 139 -16.00 21.97 0.30
N GLU A 140 -17.23 22.10 -0.20
CA GLU A 140 -17.65 21.54 -1.48
C GLU A 140 -16.88 22.13 -2.67
N ALA A 141 -16.55 23.43 -2.62
CA ALA A 141 -15.79 24.09 -3.67
C ALA A 141 -14.38 23.51 -3.79
N CYS A 142 -13.71 23.28 -2.65
CA CYS A 142 -12.43 22.61 -2.62
C CYS A 142 -12.54 21.16 -3.14
N ILE A 143 -13.57 20.41 -2.72
CA ILE A 143 -13.78 19.04 -3.21
C ILE A 143 -13.96 19.01 -4.73
N ARG A 144 -14.71 19.95 -5.33
CA ARG A 144 -14.83 20.09 -6.79
C ARG A 144 -13.48 20.33 -7.46
N GLY A 145 -12.66 21.21 -6.90
CA GLY A 145 -11.31 21.46 -7.40
C GLY A 145 -10.43 20.21 -7.39
N GLN A 146 -10.44 19.46 -6.27
CA GLN A 146 -9.71 18.19 -6.15
C GLN A 146 -10.16 17.17 -7.20
N TRP A 147 -11.47 16.99 -7.36
CA TRP A 147 -12.03 15.99 -8.26
C TRP A 147 -11.77 16.32 -9.74
N ARG A 148 -11.87 17.61 -10.11
CA ARG A 148 -11.50 18.06 -11.46
C ARG A 148 -10.07 17.66 -11.83
N ALA A 149 -9.12 17.82 -10.91
CA ALA A 149 -7.73 17.40 -11.14
C ALA A 149 -7.61 15.87 -11.31
N PHE A 150 -8.39 15.08 -10.57
CA PHE A 150 -8.45 13.62 -10.70
C PHE A 150 -9.01 13.17 -12.05
N GLU A 151 -10.09 13.78 -12.51
CA GLU A 151 -10.70 13.48 -13.82
C GLU A 151 -9.73 13.78 -14.95
N GLU A 152 -9.05 14.93 -14.93
CA GLU A 152 -8.01 15.27 -15.91
C GLU A 152 -6.83 14.29 -15.86
N PHE A 153 -6.42 13.84 -14.67
CA PHE A 153 -5.33 12.87 -14.50
C PHE A 153 -5.68 11.48 -15.07
N LYS A 154 -6.91 11.02 -14.86
CA LYS A 154 -7.44 9.78 -15.47
C LYS A 154 -7.60 9.93 -16.98
N ALA A 155 -8.16 11.04 -17.45
CA ALA A 155 -8.32 11.31 -18.89
C ALA A 155 -6.96 11.35 -19.62
N ALA A 156 -5.90 11.80 -18.95
CA ALA A 156 -4.52 11.74 -19.45
C ALA A 156 -3.89 10.33 -19.40
N GLY A 157 -4.63 9.29 -19.01
CA GLY A 157 -4.17 7.90 -18.95
C GLY A 157 -3.21 7.58 -17.80
N LYS A 158 -3.09 8.46 -16.80
CA LYS A 158 -2.12 8.31 -15.69
C LYS A 158 -2.66 7.47 -14.52
N ALA A 159 -3.97 7.29 -14.43
CA ALA A 159 -4.62 6.35 -13.53
C ALA A 159 -5.79 5.65 -14.24
N ARG A 160 -6.06 4.39 -13.90
CA ARG A 160 -7.21 3.64 -14.45
C ARG A 160 -8.46 3.85 -13.62
N CYS A 161 -8.33 3.73 -12.30
CA CYS A 161 -9.42 3.91 -11.34
C CYS A 161 -9.17 5.13 -10.44
N LEU A 162 -10.26 5.78 -10.03
CA LEU A 162 -10.25 6.89 -9.07
C LEU A 162 -10.94 6.41 -7.80
N ALA A 163 -10.38 6.76 -6.64
CA ALA A 163 -10.93 6.43 -5.34
C ALA A 163 -10.89 7.63 -4.39
N VAL A 164 -11.65 7.54 -3.32
CA VAL A 164 -11.68 8.54 -2.24
C VAL A 164 -11.57 7.82 -0.89
N SER A 165 -10.97 8.46 0.10
CA SER A 165 -10.89 7.98 1.49
C SER A 165 -11.22 9.10 2.46
N ASN A 166 -11.81 8.75 3.60
CA ASN A 166 -12.19 9.69 4.66
C ASN A 166 -13.26 10.73 4.24
N PHE A 167 -14.08 10.41 3.24
CA PHE A 167 -15.24 11.21 2.84
C PHE A 167 -16.48 10.73 3.58
N SER A 168 -17.33 11.67 4.01
CA SER A 168 -18.70 11.33 4.44
C SER A 168 -19.57 10.97 3.23
N PRO A 169 -20.65 10.20 3.41
CA PRO A 169 -21.61 9.94 2.33
C PRO A 169 -22.13 11.22 1.67
N GLN A 170 -22.34 12.29 2.44
CA GLN A 170 -22.77 13.58 1.92
C GLN A 170 -21.70 14.22 1.01
N GLN A 171 -20.42 14.08 1.34
CA GLN A 171 -19.33 14.59 0.51
C GLN A 171 -19.13 13.77 -0.77
N VAL A 172 -19.51 12.48 -0.79
CA VAL A 172 -19.45 11.63 -1.99
C VAL A 172 -20.68 11.79 -2.88
N PHE A 173 -21.88 11.88 -2.31
CA PHE A 173 -23.13 11.84 -3.08
C PHE A 173 -23.81 13.21 -3.25
N GLY A 174 -23.32 14.26 -2.57
CA GLY A 174 -23.87 15.61 -2.62
C GLY A 174 -25.24 15.77 -1.93
N HIS A 175 -25.65 17.03 -1.71
CA HIS A 175 -27.00 17.39 -1.24
C HIS A 175 -27.86 17.91 -2.42
N GLY A 176 -28.36 17.00 -3.27
CA GLY A 176 -29.42 17.33 -4.24
C GLY A 176 -29.02 18.15 -5.48
N SER A 177 -29.59 17.75 -6.62
CA SER A 177 -29.63 18.41 -7.94
C SER A 177 -28.35 18.72 -8.71
N ASP A 178 -27.24 19.10 -8.08
CA ASP A 178 -25.96 19.27 -8.78
C ASP A 178 -25.12 18.01 -8.60
N HIS A 179 -25.37 17.07 -9.51
CA HIS A 179 -24.76 15.76 -9.54
C HIS A 179 -23.25 15.84 -9.75
N MET A 180 -22.50 16.05 -8.67
CA MET A 180 -21.11 15.59 -8.58
C MET A 180 -21.13 14.07 -8.55
N THR A 181 -21.46 13.48 -9.69
CA THR A 181 -21.49 12.02 -9.82
C THR A 181 -20.04 11.62 -9.87
N PHE A 182 -19.51 11.12 -8.75
CA PHE A 182 -18.29 10.33 -8.75
C PHE A 182 -18.58 8.99 -9.49
N ALA A 183 -18.98 9.08 -10.77
CA ALA A 183 -19.56 8.00 -11.57
C ALA A 183 -18.60 6.83 -11.82
N GLY A 184 -17.35 6.97 -11.37
CA GLY A 184 -16.34 5.91 -11.37
C GLY A 184 -15.56 5.80 -10.07
N SER A 185 -15.98 6.45 -8.97
CA SER A 185 -15.34 6.20 -7.67
C SER A 185 -15.84 4.89 -7.13
N THR A 186 -14.94 3.94 -6.91
CA THR A 186 -15.29 2.80 -6.06
C THR A 186 -14.88 3.14 -4.64
N PRO A 187 -15.81 3.37 -3.71
CA PRO A 187 -15.45 3.41 -2.30
C PRO A 187 -14.86 2.04 -1.96
N LEU A 188 -13.58 2.01 -1.61
CA LEU A 188 -12.97 0.79 -1.13
C LEU A 188 -13.71 0.37 0.14
N PRO A 189 -13.94 -0.94 0.36
CA PRO A 189 -14.39 -1.42 1.65
C PRO A 189 -13.41 -0.87 2.70
N SER A 190 -13.96 -0.05 3.60
CA SER A 190 -13.25 0.76 4.60
C SER A 190 -11.92 0.16 5.03
N SER A 191 -10.82 0.90 4.83
CA SER A 191 -9.57 0.67 5.57
C SER A 191 -9.92 0.55 7.04
N ILE A 192 -9.76 -0.65 7.60
CA ILE A 192 -10.08 -0.94 9.00
C ILE A 192 -9.07 -0.17 9.86
N SER A 193 -9.42 1.05 10.23
CA SER A 193 -8.76 1.83 11.28
C SER A 193 -9.77 2.34 12.33
N SER A 194 -11.00 1.82 12.35
CA SER A 194 -11.97 2.09 13.43
C SER A 194 -12.99 0.95 13.55
N ILE A 195 -12.65 -0.08 14.33
CA ILE A 195 -13.66 -0.95 14.94
C ILE A 195 -14.11 -0.25 16.23
N SER A 196 -15.23 0.46 16.16
CA SER A 196 -15.99 0.85 17.35
C SER A 196 -17.41 0.28 17.36
N SER A 197 -17.80 -0.50 16.34
CA SER A 197 -19.18 -1.02 16.25
C SER A 197 -19.24 -2.40 15.61
N ILE A 198 -18.65 -3.41 16.28
CA ILE A 198 -19.07 -4.81 16.09
C ILE A 198 -19.70 -5.23 17.41
N SER A 199 -21.04 -5.26 17.44
CA SER A 199 -21.86 -5.63 18.61
C SER A 199 -21.90 -7.15 18.86
N SER A 200 -20.77 -7.83 18.66
CA SER A 200 -20.62 -9.25 18.99
C SER A 200 -19.15 -9.58 19.27
N PRO A 201 -18.82 -10.19 20.41
CA PRO A 201 -17.45 -10.59 20.68
C PRO A 201 -17.00 -11.65 19.66
N PRO A 202 -15.77 -11.56 19.12
CA PRO A 202 -15.22 -12.60 18.26
C PRO A 202 -15.10 -13.93 19.04
N PRO A 203 -15.21 -15.09 18.36
CA PRO A 203 -15.00 -16.38 19.00
C PRO A 203 -13.59 -16.46 19.61
N PRO A 204 -13.40 -17.15 20.75
CA PRO A 204 -12.10 -17.26 21.39
C PRO A 204 -11.10 -17.97 20.47
N PHE A 205 -9.88 -17.43 20.43
CA PHE A 205 -8.78 -18.02 19.66
C PHE A 205 -8.51 -19.47 20.11
N PRO A 206 -8.20 -20.38 19.17
CA PRO A 206 -7.70 -21.70 19.55
C PRO A 206 -6.39 -21.56 20.35
N PRO A 207 -6.15 -22.44 21.33
CA PRO A 207 -4.93 -22.38 22.13
C PRO A 207 -3.68 -22.56 21.25
N PRO A 208 -2.57 -21.89 21.58
CA PRO A 208 -1.34 -22.02 20.81
C PRO A 208 -0.83 -23.47 20.83
N PRO A 209 -0.17 -23.93 19.75
CA PRO A 209 0.46 -25.24 19.74
C PRO A 209 1.55 -25.33 20.84
N PRO A 210 1.79 -26.52 21.42
CA PRO A 210 2.78 -26.69 22.47
C PRO A 210 4.16 -26.28 21.97
N SER A 211 4.91 -25.57 22.82
CA SER A 211 6.26 -25.10 22.51
C SER A 211 7.18 -26.28 22.22
N PRO A 212 8.07 -26.18 21.22
CA PRO A 212 9.07 -27.23 20.97
C PRO A 212 10.00 -27.39 22.19
N PRO A 213 10.50 -28.61 22.46
CA PRO A 213 11.40 -28.84 23.59
C PRO A 213 12.66 -28.00 23.45
N SER A 214 13.10 -27.41 24.57
CA SER A 214 14.30 -26.59 24.63
C SER A 214 15.53 -27.39 24.18
N PRO A 215 16.43 -26.82 23.34
CA PRO A 215 17.66 -27.50 22.98
C PRO A 215 18.55 -27.68 24.22
N PRO A 216 19.37 -28.76 24.27
CA PRO A 216 20.27 -28.99 25.39
C PRO A 216 21.26 -27.83 25.55
N SER A 217 21.45 -27.40 26.80
CA SER A 217 22.34 -26.33 27.19
C SER A 217 23.77 -26.61 26.72
N ARG A 218 24.26 -25.78 25.79
CA ARG A 218 25.65 -25.79 25.34
C ARG A 218 26.52 -25.12 26.42
N PRO A 219 27.66 -25.70 26.85
CA PRO A 219 28.53 -25.06 27.82
C PRO A 219 29.08 -23.75 27.25
N SER A 220 29.07 -22.71 28.08
CA SER A 220 29.57 -21.38 27.74
C SER A 220 31.10 -21.40 27.60
N PRO A 221 31.68 -20.75 26.56
CA PRO A 221 33.13 -20.57 26.49
C PRO A 221 33.61 -19.58 27.58
N PRO A 222 34.86 -19.70 28.06
CA PRO A 222 35.39 -18.87 29.13
C PRO A 222 35.48 -17.38 28.71
N ARG A 223 35.09 -16.50 29.64
CA ARG A 223 35.16 -15.04 29.50
C ARG A 223 36.61 -14.57 29.50
N GLU A 224 37.15 -14.20 28.35
CA GLU A 224 38.33 -13.34 28.29
C GLU A 224 37.93 -11.89 28.58
N LYS A 225 38.61 -11.30 29.58
CA LYS A 225 38.44 -9.91 30.00
C LYS A 225 39.09 -8.99 28.95
N LEU A 226 38.28 -8.35 28.11
CA LEU A 226 38.77 -7.23 27.30
C LEU A 226 38.83 -5.98 28.20
N VAL A 227 40.04 -5.61 28.60
CA VAL A 227 40.37 -4.36 29.27
C VAL A 227 40.49 -3.27 28.20
N CYS A 228 39.75 -2.18 28.34
CA CYS A 228 39.88 -0.99 27.50
C CYS A 228 41.24 -0.31 27.74
N SER A 229 42.07 -0.22 26.69
CA SER A 229 43.23 0.69 26.67
C SER A 229 42.82 2.06 26.09
N PRO A 230 43.28 3.17 26.68
CA PRO A 230 42.92 4.52 26.22
C PRO A 230 43.67 4.94 24.95
N LEU A 231 42.95 5.69 24.11
CA LEU A 231 43.33 6.29 22.84
C LEU A 231 44.46 7.33 23.03
N ALA A 232 45.56 7.21 22.27
CA ALA A 232 46.60 8.23 22.20
C ALA A 232 46.23 9.34 21.19
N PRO A 233 46.54 10.63 21.46
CA PRO A 233 46.17 11.75 20.61
C PRO A 233 47.09 11.92 19.37
N PRO A 234 46.62 12.64 18.33
CA PRO A 234 47.33 12.76 17.05
C PRO A 234 48.52 13.72 17.12
N THR A 235 49.63 13.36 16.47
CA THR A 235 50.75 14.25 16.17
C THR A 235 50.65 14.80 14.75
N ALA A 236 50.76 16.14 14.67
CA ALA A 236 50.92 17.07 13.54
C ALA A 236 50.86 16.54 12.10
#